data_AF-A0A815ZM27-F1
#
_entry.id   AF-A0A815ZM27-F1
#
_cell.length_a   1.000
_cell.length_b   1.000
_cell.length_c   1.000
_cell.angle_alpha   90.00
_cell.angle_beta   90.00
_cell.angle_gamma   90.00
#
_symmetry.space_group_name_H-M   'P 1'
#
loop_
_entity.id
_entity.type
_entity.pdbx_description
1 polymer ?
#
loop_
_entity_poly.entity_id
_entity_poly.type
_entity_poly.pdbx_seq_one_letter_code
_entity_poly.pdbx_strand_id
1 'polypeptide(L)'
;QLWKHLLNKKDSKQEQIIDWFVDFIMIERKKKNMILLSNDNDEIVMEKINLLKTKKKLLTKDKITEQGLHIIQMFIQNTLSKIDDIQTLTSGQLWRALILHNSLSDKDTNEGKLTVGHVAKISQLMENCLSSSSIIALTIIEFISHDITFTTSFWYTILKGNSHSELYLLTIRISFLLKSPTNDYSDKFIELLKTNLSSFNSNIRLLTLRILSSFIEDKNEKNNVILTCLLCEECPLNVYEFRAKIIHLQKLSVEFILLNNNTSSFHLAMYYLLGILCSNFTPLWSICTELLGSYGNKAIEYIGHTYFWSILNEKFQLVNQHNDIEIVESIDDELINEYLENEVKREYEVNDQSIDYIQYR
;
A
#
# COMPACT_ATOMS: atom_id res chain seq x y z
N GLN A 1 31.29 0.64 -22.47
CA GLN A 1 30.98 0.48 -23.91
C GLN A 1 29.47 0.58 -24.18
N LEU A 2 28.60 -0.10 -23.41
CA LEU A 2 27.12 0.02 -23.51
C LEU A 2 26.61 1.48 -23.47
N TRP A 3 27.09 2.29 -22.53
CA TRP A 3 26.74 3.71 -22.37
C TRP A 3 27.02 4.58 -23.59
N LYS A 4 28.20 4.40 -24.18
CA LYS A 4 28.56 5.09 -25.43
C LYS A 4 27.67 4.64 -26.58
N HIS A 5 27.24 3.37 -26.59
CA HIS A 5 26.37 2.85 -27.65
C HIS A 5 24.92 3.35 -27.55
N LEU A 6 24.38 3.44 -26.32
CA LEU A 6 23.01 3.95 -26.07
C LEU A 6 22.90 5.45 -26.34
N LEU A 7 23.87 6.25 -25.90
CA LEU A 7 23.86 7.71 -26.11
C LEU A 7 24.25 8.12 -27.54
N ASN A 8 24.97 7.28 -28.28
CA ASN A 8 25.32 7.54 -29.68
C ASN A 8 24.18 7.19 -30.65
N LYS A 9 23.10 6.52 -30.21
CA LYS A 9 21.87 6.43 -31.02
C LYS A 9 21.23 7.82 -31.03
N LYS A 10 21.49 8.58 -32.10
CA LYS A 10 20.97 9.94 -32.36
C LYS A 10 19.43 10.07 -32.26
N ASP A 11 18.70 8.95 -32.22
CA ASP A 11 17.24 8.89 -32.25
C ASP A 11 16.56 8.50 -30.92
N SER A 12 17.31 8.28 -29.83
CA SER A 12 16.66 8.03 -28.54
C SER A 12 16.05 9.32 -27.98
N LYS A 13 14.71 9.39 -27.91
CA LYS A 13 13.99 10.49 -27.26
C LYS A 13 14.50 10.65 -25.82
N GLN A 14 14.69 11.88 -25.35
CA GLN A 14 15.23 12.19 -24.01
C GLN A 14 14.50 11.42 -22.88
N GLU A 15 13.20 11.20 -23.01
CA GLU A 15 12.40 10.41 -22.07
C GLU A 15 12.87 8.95 -21.94
N GLN A 16 13.25 8.29 -23.03
CA GLN A 16 13.74 6.91 -22.99
C GLN A 16 15.06 6.79 -22.22
N ILE A 17 15.91 7.82 -22.30
CA ILE A 17 17.15 7.89 -21.54
C ILE A 17 16.83 8.03 -20.05
N ILE A 18 15.88 8.91 -19.69
CA ILE A 18 15.44 9.12 -18.31
C ILE A 18 14.85 7.84 -17.71
N ASP A 19 13.93 7.17 -18.42
CA ASP A 19 13.32 5.92 -17.97
C ASP A 19 14.37 4.83 -17.72
N TRP A 20 15.34 4.70 -18.62
CA TRP A 20 16.45 3.76 -18.45
C TRP A 20 17.27 4.02 -17.19
N PHE A 21 17.57 5.29 -16.87
CA PHE A 21 18.31 5.63 -15.64
C PHE A 21 17.50 5.32 -14.38
N VAL A 22 16.19 5.54 -14.41
CA VAL A 22 15.29 5.21 -13.32
C VAL A 22 15.27 3.69 -13.10
N ASP A 23 15.14 2.90 -14.17
CA ASP A 23 15.20 1.44 -14.09
C ASP A 23 16.52 0.94 -13.52
N PHE A 24 17.64 1.52 -13.96
CA PHE A 24 18.96 1.21 -13.42
C PHE A 24 19.05 1.49 -11.91
N ILE A 25 18.54 2.64 -11.46
CA ILE A 25 18.49 2.99 -10.04
C ILE A 25 17.64 1.98 -9.26
N MET A 26 16.47 1.60 -9.79
CA MET A 26 15.58 0.63 -9.13
C MET A 26 16.23 -0.75 -9.02
N ILE A 27 16.96 -1.20 -10.05
CA ILE A 27 17.76 -2.43 -10.00
C ILE A 27 18.85 -2.34 -8.92
N GLU A 28 19.57 -1.23 -8.84
CA GLU A 28 20.64 -1.05 -7.84
C GLU A 28 20.08 -0.97 -6.41
N ARG A 29 18.92 -0.32 -6.22
CA ARG A 29 18.19 -0.33 -4.94
C ARG A 29 17.78 -1.74 -4.55
N LYS A 30 17.27 -2.55 -5.49
CA LYS A 30 16.95 -3.96 -5.26
C LYS A 30 18.18 -4.74 -4.80
N LYS A 31 19.30 -4.63 -5.52
CA LYS A 31 20.55 -5.33 -5.17
C LYS A 31 21.10 -4.93 -3.80
N LYS A 32 20.89 -3.68 -3.39
CA LYS A 32 21.33 -3.15 -2.09
C LYS A 32 20.29 -3.29 -0.99
N ASN A 33 19.24 -4.07 -1.21
CA ASN A 33 18.15 -4.33 -0.25
C ASN A 33 17.45 -3.05 0.25
N MET A 34 17.25 -2.07 -0.63
CA MET A 34 16.61 -0.79 -0.31
C MET A 34 15.10 -0.78 -0.63
N ILE A 35 14.52 -1.91 -1.06
CA ILE A 35 13.10 -2.02 -1.36
C ILE A 35 12.35 -2.31 -0.07
N LEU A 36 11.38 -1.44 0.23
CA LEU A 36 10.48 -1.55 1.38
C LEU A 36 9.36 -2.54 1.05
N LEU A 37 9.11 -3.48 1.96
CA LEU A 37 8.07 -4.49 1.86
C LEU A 37 7.04 -4.29 2.97
N SER A 38 5.78 -4.62 2.70
CA SER A 38 4.69 -4.47 3.65
C SER A 38 4.86 -5.28 4.93
N ASN A 39 5.49 -6.45 4.81
CA ASN A 39 5.75 -7.38 5.91
C ASN A 39 7.06 -7.09 6.67
N ASP A 40 7.92 -6.18 6.20
CA ASP A 40 9.13 -5.79 6.94
C ASP A 40 8.74 -5.32 8.35
N ASN A 41 9.48 -5.73 9.38
CA ASN A 41 9.27 -5.20 10.74
C ASN A 41 9.80 -3.76 10.86
N ASP A 42 9.51 -3.09 11.98
CA ASP A 42 9.84 -1.68 12.14
C ASP A 42 11.36 -1.41 12.08
N GLU A 43 12.19 -2.31 12.61
CA GLU A 43 13.64 -2.22 12.56
C GLU A 43 14.19 -2.27 11.13
N ILE A 44 13.74 -3.23 10.33
CA ILE A 44 14.13 -3.41 8.93
C ILE A 44 13.67 -2.21 8.09
N VAL A 45 12.43 -1.72 8.30
CA VAL A 45 11.93 -0.53 7.61
C VAL A 45 12.83 0.67 7.89
N MET A 46 13.18 0.91 9.16
CA MET A 46 14.06 2.00 9.55
C MET A 46 15.47 1.87 8.99
N GLU A 47 16.03 0.65 8.97
CA GLU A 47 17.32 0.37 8.32
C GLU A 47 17.28 0.74 6.83
N LYS A 48 16.26 0.26 6.11
CA LYS A 48 16.10 0.51 4.67
C LYS A 48 15.89 2.00 4.36
N ILE A 49 15.13 2.72 5.18
CA ILE A 49 14.97 4.18 5.05
C ILE A 49 16.31 4.88 5.28
N ASN A 50 17.06 4.48 6.31
CA ASN A 50 18.38 5.04 6.56
C ASN A 50 19.35 4.75 5.41
N LEU A 51 19.27 3.57 4.79
CA LEU A 51 20.03 3.24 3.58
C LEU A 51 19.65 4.15 2.41
N LEU A 52 18.36 4.41 2.19
CA LEU A 52 17.89 5.37 1.18
C LEU A 52 18.41 6.79 1.45
N LYS A 53 18.44 7.22 2.72
CA LYS A 53 18.93 8.55 3.12
C LYS A 53 20.45 8.69 3.03
N THR A 54 21.22 7.63 3.31
CA THR A 54 22.69 7.69 3.43
C THR A 54 23.43 7.28 2.15
N LYS A 55 22.86 6.36 1.36
CA LYS A 55 23.48 5.85 0.13
C LYS A 55 22.96 6.58 -1.12
N LYS A 56 22.89 7.92 -1.08
CA LYS A 56 22.44 8.84 -2.15
C LYS A 56 23.29 8.85 -3.44
N LYS A 57 24.06 7.80 -3.72
CA LYS A 57 25.12 7.78 -4.74
C LYS A 57 25.10 6.49 -5.53
N LEU A 58 23.96 6.20 -6.14
CA LEU A 58 23.83 5.05 -7.04
C LEU A 58 24.43 5.36 -8.42
N LEU A 59 24.33 6.62 -8.83
CA LEU A 59 24.90 7.19 -10.04
C LEU A 59 26.22 7.92 -9.71
N THR A 60 27.35 7.30 -10.06
CA THR A 60 28.69 7.90 -9.93
C THR A 60 29.20 8.41 -11.28
N LYS A 61 30.09 9.42 -11.27
CA LYS A 61 30.69 9.99 -12.50
C LYS A 61 31.38 8.91 -13.36
N ASP A 62 31.90 7.84 -12.74
CA ASP A 62 32.54 6.73 -13.45
C ASP A 62 31.53 5.85 -14.23
N LYS A 63 30.25 5.90 -13.85
CA LYS A 63 29.18 5.10 -14.44
C LYS A 63 28.43 5.85 -15.54
N ILE A 64 28.59 7.17 -15.68
CA ILE A 64 27.80 8.01 -16.58
C ILE A 64 28.71 8.89 -17.42
N THR A 65 28.39 9.05 -18.71
CA THR A 65 29.09 10.01 -19.57
C THR A 65 28.69 11.45 -19.23
N GLU A 66 29.53 12.43 -19.54
CA GLU A 66 29.21 13.84 -19.32
C GLU A 66 27.90 14.27 -20.01
N GLN A 67 27.64 13.76 -21.22
CA GLN A 67 26.39 13.99 -21.95
C GLN A 67 25.16 13.43 -21.21
N GLY A 68 25.26 12.22 -20.65
CA GLY A 68 24.17 11.62 -19.88
C GLY A 68 23.90 12.39 -18.59
N LEU A 69 24.96 12.85 -17.91
CA LEU A 69 24.84 13.68 -16.71
C LEU A 69 24.13 15.00 -17.01
N HIS A 70 24.50 15.67 -18.11
CA HIS A 70 23.87 16.92 -18.54
C HIS A 70 22.37 16.73 -18.84
N ILE A 71 21.98 15.65 -19.54
CA ILE A 71 20.56 15.35 -19.80
C ILE A 71 19.78 15.17 -18.49
N ILE A 72 20.32 14.41 -17.54
CA ILE A 72 19.69 14.19 -16.23
C ILE A 72 19.55 15.52 -15.48
N GLN A 73 20.62 16.32 -15.40
CA GLN A 73 20.61 17.59 -14.68
C GLN A 73 19.60 18.57 -15.28
N MET A 74 19.56 18.69 -16.61
CA MET A 74 18.55 19.50 -17.30
C MET A 74 17.13 19.02 -17.01
N PHE A 75 16.89 17.70 -17.05
CA PHE A 75 15.58 17.14 -16.73
C PHE A 75 15.15 17.45 -15.29
N ILE A 76 16.04 17.24 -14.32
CA ILE A 76 15.78 17.55 -12.90
C ILE A 76 15.48 19.04 -12.75
N GLN A 77 16.34 19.92 -13.26
CA GLN A 77 16.19 21.36 -13.11
C GLN A 77 14.88 21.87 -13.75
N ASN A 78 14.55 21.40 -14.95
CA ASN A 78 13.31 21.76 -15.65
C ASN A 78 12.06 21.22 -14.95
N THR A 79 12.16 20.09 -14.26
CA THR A 79 11.02 19.48 -13.56
C THR A 79 10.80 20.13 -12.20
N LEU A 80 11.88 20.33 -11.43
CA LEU A 80 11.81 20.93 -10.10
C LEU A 80 11.48 22.43 -10.16
N SER A 81 11.89 23.15 -11.21
CA SER A 81 11.51 24.56 -11.40
C SER A 81 10.01 24.74 -11.67
N LYS A 82 9.34 23.70 -12.18
CA LYS A 82 7.89 23.68 -12.45
C LYS A 82 7.04 23.22 -11.28
N ILE A 83 7.64 22.92 -10.12
CA ILE A 83 6.86 22.56 -8.91
C ILE A 83 5.84 23.66 -8.56
N ASP A 84 6.14 24.92 -8.90
CA ASP A 84 5.26 26.06 -8.68
C ASP A 84 4.08 26.14 -9.67
N ASP A 85 4.12 25.42 -10.80
CA ASP A 85 3.07 25.38 -11.82
C ASP A 85 2.47 23.97 -11.97
N ILE A 86 1.57 23.65 -11.04
CA ILE A 86 0.94 22.34 -10.84
C ILE A 86 0.21 21.83 -12.10
N GLN A 87 -0.23 22.71 -13.01
CA GLN A 87 -1.00 22.31 -14.19
C GLN A 87 -0.17 21.58 -15.25
N THR A 88 1.15 21.74 -15.23
CA THR A 88 2.03 21.21 -16.29
C THR A 88 2.85 19.99 -15.87
N LEU A 89 2.84 19.65 -14.59
CA LEU A 89 3.71 18.64 -14.00
C LEU A 89 2.93 17.35 -13.70
N THR A 90 3.31 16.24 -14.34
CA THR A 90 2.75 14.93 -14.02
C THR A 90 3.42 14.32 -12.78
N SER A 91 2.68 13.53 -12.00
CA SER A 91 3.21 12.78 -10.85
C SER A 91 4.40 11.90 -11.23
N GLY A 92 4.38 11.31 -12.43
CA GLY A 92 5.47 10.49 -12.97
C GLY A 92 6.73 11.28 -13.29
N GLN A 93 6.62 12.49 -13.85
CA GLN A 93 7.79 13.34 -14.08
C GLN A 93 8.44 13.77 -12.76
N LEU A 94 7.62 14.18 -11.78
CA LEU A 94 8.10 14.56 -10.46
C LEU A 94 8.83 13.40 -9.77
N TRP A 95 8.22 12.21 -9.76
CA TRP A 95 8.83 11.01 -9.18
C TRP A 95 10.20 10.68 -9.78
N ARG A 96 10.28 10.65 -11.12
CA ARG A 96 11.55 10.39 -11.84
C ARG A 96 12.62 11.42 -11.48
N ALA A 97 12.26 12.71 -11.44
CA ALA A 97 13.19 13.77 -11.09
C ALA A 97 13.72 13.62 -9.66
N LEU A 98 12.87 13.25 -8.70
CA LEU A 98 13.26 13.02 -7.31
C LEU A 98 14.19 11.80 -7.16
N ILE A 99 13.88 10.68 -7.81
CA ILE A 99 14.75 9.48 -7.80
C ILE A 99 16.14 9.81 -8.34
N LEU A 100 16.19 10.50 -9.47
CA LEU A 100 17.44 10.88 -10.12
C LEU A 100 18.23 11.85 -9.24
N HIS A 101 17.57 12.88 -8.71
CA HIS A 101 18.18 13.84 -7.79
C HIS A 101 18.78 13.14 -6.57
N ASN A 102 18.04 12.21 -5.95
CA ASN A 102 18.48 11.46 -4.77
C ASN A 102 19.65 10.49 -5.06
N SER A 103 19.90 10.17 -6.32
CA SER A 103 20.88 9.15 -6.71
C SER A 103 22.19 9.74 -7.25
N LEU A 104 22.24 11.05 -7.49
CA LEU A 104 23.40 11.78 -8.00
C LEU A 104 24.37 12.18 -6.88
N SER A 105 25.68 12.16 -7.20
CA SER A 105 26.74 12.46 -6.24
C SER A 105 26.85 13.98 -5.90
N ASP A 106 26.58 14.31 -4.63
CA ASP A 106 26.58 15.62 -3.91
C ASP A 106 27.55 16.77 -4.25
N LYS A 107 28.46 16.71 -5.23
CA LYS A 107 29.52 17.73 -5.29
C LYS A 107 29.23 19.02 -6.06
N ASP A 108 28.19 19.14 -6.89
CA ASP A 108 28.13 20.29 -7.81
C ASP A 108 26.81 21.08 -7.91
N THR A 109 25.78 20.84 -7.08
CA THR A 109 24.55 21.66 -7.18
C THR A 109 23.95 22.00 -5.82
N ASN A 110 24.33 23.17 -5.28
CA ASN A 110 23.48 23.88 -4.31
C ASN A 110 22.15 24.35 -4.95
N GLU A 111 22.05 24.28 -6.27
CA GLU A 111 20.82 24.47 -7.04
C GLU A 111 19.96 23.21 -6.96
N GLY A 112 18.76 23.30 -6.37
CA GLY A 112 17.79 22.19 -6.33
C GLY A 112 17.52 21.57 -4.96
N LYS A 113 18.09 22.09 -3.86
CA LYS A 113 17.63 21.70 -2.52
C LYS A 113 16.14 22.01 -2.36
N LEU A 114 15.35 20.96 -2.11
CA LEU A 114 13.95 21.09 -1.73
C LEU A 114 13.87 21.95 -0.46
N THR A 115 13.25 23.12 -0.56
CA THR A 115 13.06 24.04 0.57
C THR A 115 11.74 23.74 1.26
N VAL A 116 11.58 24.24 2.49
CA VAL A 116 10.30 24.13 3.24
C VAL A 116 9.13 24.74 2.47
N GLY A 117 9.38 25.80 1.67
CA GLY A 117 8.37 26.40 0.79
C GLY A 117 7.87 25.46 -0.32
N HIS A 118 8.75 24.57 -0.82
CA HIS A 118 8.35 23.53 -1.76
C HIS A 118 7.45 22.48 -1.07
N VAL A 119 7.68 22.15 0.20
CA VAL A 119 6.91 21.12 0.94
C VAL A 119 5.41 21.46 1.01
N ALA A 120 5.07 22.72 1.31
CA ALA A 120 3.67 23.14 1.39
C ALA A 120 2.96 23.03 0.04
N LYS A 121 3.63 23.44 -1.05
CA LYS A 121 3.10 23.35 -2.43
C LYS A 121 3.06 21.91 -2.94
N ILE A 122 4.04 21.09 -2.58
CA ILE A 122 4.07 19.65 -2.88
C ILE A 122 2.89 18.95 -2.20
N SER A 123 2.59 19.32 -0.95
CA SER A 123 1.43 18.77 -0.23
C SER A 123 0.13 19.11 -0.96
N GLN A 124 -0.01 20.36 -1.44
CA GLN A 124 -1.15 20.79 -2.25
C GLN A 124 -1.21 20.08 -3.62
N LEU A 125 -0.06 19.89 -4.29
CA LEU A 125 0.02 19.13 -5.54
C LEU A 125 -0.41 17.68 -5.33
N MET A 126 0.02 17.04 -4.24
CA MET A 126 -0.37 15.66 -3.92
C MET A 126 -1.85 15.53 -3.58
N GLU A 127 -2.44 16.51 -2.88
CA GLU A 127 -3.89 16.57 -2.64
C GLU A 127 -4.66 16.72 -3.96
N ASN A 128 -4.13 17.48 -4.93
CA ASN A 128 -4.78 17.63 -6.23
C ASN A 128 -4.59 16.40 -7.14
N CYS A 129 -3.50 15.65 -6.96
CA CYS A 129 -3.20 14.46 -7.75
C CYS A 129 -3.87 13.17 -7.24
N LEU A 130 -4.79 13.22 -6.27
CA LEU A 130 -5.40 12.05 -5.58
C LEU A 130 -6.07 10.98 -6.45
N SER A 131 -6.05 11.08 -7.78
CA SER A 131 -6.45 10.02 -8.70
C SER A 131 -5.47 8.84 -8.63
N SER A 132 -5.72 7.90 -7.69
CA SER A 132 -5.33 6.46 -7.63
C SER A 132 -3.97 6.00 -8.18
N SER A 133 -3.03 6.90 -8.39
CA SER A 133 -1.77 6.61 -9.06
C SER A 133 -0.79 6.12 -8.02
N SER A 134 -0.42 4.83 -8.11
CA SER A 134 0.64 4.22 -7.31
C SER A 134 1.93 5.05 -7.31
N ILE A 135 2.15 5.83 -8.38
CA ILE A 135 3.28 6.76 -8.51
C ILE A 135 3.31 7.78 -7.37
N ILE A 136 2.17 8.29 -6.90
CA ILE A 136 2.13 9.31 -5.84
C ILE A 136 2.68 8.75 -4.54
N ALA A 137 2.30 7.53 -4.18
CA ALA A 137 2.83 6.88 -2.99
C ALA A 137 4.34 6.65 -3.10
N LEU A 138 4.87 6.35 -4.29
CA LEU A 138 6.32 6.28 -4.55
C LEU A 138 7.00 7.66 -4.46
N THR A 139 6.38 8.71 -5.00
CA THR A 139 6.86 10.09 -4.89
C THR A 139 6.99 10.50 -3.43
N ILE A 140 6.01 10.15 -2.60
CA ILE A 140 6.04 10.47 -1.18
C ILE A 140 7.19 9.74 -0.46
N ILE A 141 7.47 8.48 -0.79
CA ILE A 141 8.64 7.76 -0.26
C ILE A 141 9.95 8.50 -0.63
N GLU A 142 10.07 9.02 -1.85
CA GLU A 142 11.24 9.83 -2.22
C GLU A 142 11.33 11.12 -1.42
N PHE A 143 10.22 11.79 -1.13
CA PHE A 143 10.24 12.97 -0.26
C PHE A 143 10.65 12.63 1.17
N ILE A 144 10.20 11.49 1.71
CA ILE A 144 10.63 10.99 3.01
C ILE A 144 12.15 10.73 3.03
N SER A 145 12.71 10.22 1.92
CA SER A 145 14.16 10.04 1.78
C SER A 145 14.96 11.35 1.69
N HIS A 146 14.28 12.47 1.43
CA HIS A 146 14.80 13.84 1.51
C HIS A 146 14.50 14.51 2.86
N ASP A 147 14.13 13.74 3.89
CA ASP A 147 13.80 14.23 5.23
C ASP A 147 12.59 15.17 5.28
N ILE A 148 11.70 15.08 4.29
CA ILE A 148 10.43 15.81 4.28
C ILE A 148 9.38 15.02 5.05
N THR A 149 8.73 15.67 6.02
CA THR A 149 7.66 15.10 6.83
C THR A 149 6.32 15.77 6.54
N PHE A 150 5.24 15.00 6.60
CA PHE A 150 3.87 15.50 6.42
C PHE A 150 3.06 15.43 7.72
N THR A 151 1.94 16.15 7.78
CA THR A 151 1.05 16.17 8.96
C THR A 151 0.10 14.96 8.97
N THR A 152 -0.42 14.60 10.15
CA THR A 152 -1.46 13.56 10.28
C THR A 152 -2.71 13.86 9.45
N SER A 153 -3.07 15.14 9.34
CA SER A 153 -4.22 15.59 8.53
C SER A 153 -4.05 15.31 7.05
N PHE A 154 -2.85 15.54 6.52
CA PHE A 154 -2.50 15.24 5.14
C PHE A 154 -2.64 13.74 4.86
N TRP A 155 -2.13 12.90 5.76
CA TRP A 155 -2.24 11.45 5.62
C TRP A 155 -3.69 10.95 5.67
N TYR A 156 -4.51 11.54 6.54
CA TYR A 156 -5.94 11.23 6.58
C TYR A 156 -6.63 11.55 5.24
N THR A 157 -6.36 12.73 4.67
CA THR A 157 -6.92 13.15 3.37
C THR A 157 -6.51 12.19 2.25
N ILE A 158 -5.23 11.82 2.18
CA ILE A 158 -4.73 10.86 1.19
C ILE A 158 -5.42 9.51 1.31
N LEU A 159 -5.52 9.01 2.54
CA LEU A 159 -6.04 7.68 2.78
C LEU A 159 -7.56 7.59 2.57
N LYS A 160 -8.28 8.69 2.76
CA LYS A 160 -9.72 8.76 2.48
C LYS A 160 -10.05 8.37 1.03
N GLY A 161 -9.19 8.68 0.07
CA GLY A 161 -9.36 8.30 -1.34
C GLY A 161 -8.74 6.95 -1.72
N ASN A 162 -7.88 6.36 -0.88
CA ASN A 162 -7.03 5.22 -1.23
C ASN A 162 -6.89 4.21 -0.07
N SER A 163 -7.91 4.07 0.77
CA SER A 163 -7.86 3.31 2.04
C SER A 163 -7.46 1.85 1.88
N HIS A 164 -7.79 1.23 0.74
CA HIS A 164 -7.53 -0.17 0.45
C HIS A 164 -6.19 -0.42 -0.27
N SER A 165 -5.43 0.63 -0.61
CA SER A 165 -4.17 0.46 -1.33
C SER A 165 -3.02 0.12 -0.38
N GLU A 166 -2.42 -1.05 -0.58
CA GLU A 166 -1.27 -1.53 0.19
C GLU A 166 -0.10 -0.52 0.18
N LEU A 167 0.15 0.09 -0.99
CA LEU A 167 1.26 1.04 -1.15
C LEU A 167 1.04 2.33 -0.35
N TYR A 168 -0.19 2.87 -0.34
CA TYR A 168 -0.51 4.05 0.46
C TYR A 168 -0.44 3.75 1.97
N LEU A 169 -0.95 2.59 2.39
CA LEU A 169 -0.85 2.15 3.78
C LEU A 169 0.63 2.00 4.21
N LEU A 170 1.48 1.42 3.37
CA LEU A 170 2.91 1.30 3.63
C LEU A 170 3.57 2.67 3.78
N THR A 171 3.28 3.62 2.89
CA THR A 171 3.81 4.98 2.95
C THR A 171 3.41 5.72 4.23
N ILE A 172 2.15 5.60 4.67
CA ILE A 172 1.68 6.20 5.93
C ILE A 172 2.37 5.57 7.13
N ARG A 173 2.45 4.23 7.17
CA ARG A 173 3.18 3.50 8.22
C ARG A 173 4.61 4.03 8.34
N ILE A 174 5.32 4.14 7.23
CA ILE A 174 6.70 4.67 7.20
C ILE A 174 6.75 6.08 7.81
N SER A 175 5.81 6.96 7.42
CA SER A 175 5.77 8.29 7.98
C SER A 175 5.53 8.31 9.49
N PHE A 176 4.65 7.45 10.00
CA PHE A 176 4.33 7.37 11.43
C PHE A 176 5.46 6.76 12.26
N LEU A 177 6.28 5.88 11.67
CA LEU A 177 7.52 5.41 12.29
C LEU A 177 8.56 6.52 12.44
N LEU A 178 8.64 7.43 11.46
CA LEU A 178 9.58 8.56 11.49
C LEU A 178 9.10 9.71 12.38
N LYS A 179 7.78 9.93 12.42
CA LYS A 179 7.15 10.98 13.21
C LYS A 179 5.78 10.51 13.68
N SER A 180 5.65 10.28 14.98
CA SER A 180 4.40 9.82 15.59
C SER A 180 3.21 10.71 15.19
N PRO A 181 2.05 10.11 14.92
CA PRO A 181 0.86 10.85 14.58
C PRO A 181 0.32 11.66 15.76
N THR A 182 -0.53 12.63 15.47
CA THR A 182 -1.28 13.39 16.47
C THR A 182 -2.53 12.63 16.90
N ASN A 183 -2.72 12.42 18.20
CA ASN A 183 -3.81 11.61 18.76
C ASN A 183 -5.23 12.07 18.38
N ASP A 184 -5.44 13.35 18.07
CA ASP A 184 -6.74 13.92 17.65
C ASP A 184 -7.35 13.26 16.38
N TYR A 185 -6.54 12.48 15.66
CA TYR A 185 -6.96 11.75 14.46
C TYR A 185 -7.21 10.25 14.69
N SER A 186 -6.97 9.73 15.91
CA SER A 186 -7.07 8.30 16.22
C SER A 186 -8.42 7.71 15.81
N ASP A 187 -9.52 8.28 16.30
CA ASP A 187 -10.87 7.80 15.99
C ASP A 187 -11.20 7.89 14.50
N LYS A 188 -10.71 8.94 13.82
CA LYS A 188 -10.91 9.11 12.37
C LYS A 188 -10.21 8.02 11.58
N PHE A 189 -8.99 7.65 11.96
CA PHE A 189 -8.26 6.54 11.32
C PHE A 189 -8.89 5.18 11.64
N ILE A 190 -9.36 4.97 12.88
CA ILE A 190 -10.10 3.76 13.25
C ILE A 190 -11.33 3.60 12.35
N GLU A 191 -12.16 4.64 12.24
CA GLU A 191 -13.36 4.58 11.41
C GLU A 191 -13.06 4.40 9.93
N LEU A 192 -12.00 5.04 9.42
CA LEU A 192 -11.58 4.93 8.02
C LEU A 192 -11.04 3.54 7.68
N LEU A 193 -10.34 2.88 8.61
CA LEU A 193 -9.58 1.66 8.33
C LEU A 193 -10.16 0.39 8.93
N LYS A 194 -11.16 0.45 9.81
CA LYS A 194 -11.72 -0.77 10.44
C LYS A 194 -12.16 -1.82 9.43
N THR A 195 -12.69 -1.41 8.27
CA THR A 195 -13.12 -2.34 7.21
C THR A 195 -11.95 -3.09 6.57
N ASN A 196 -10.74 -2.50 6.52
CA ASN A 196 -9.53 -3.19 6.03
C ASN A 196 -9.18 -4.41 6.87
N LEU A 197 -9.55 -4.45 8.15
CA LEU A 197 -9.30 -5.61 9.01
C LEU A 197 -10.04 -6.87 8.56
N SER A 198 -11.11 -6.70 7.77
CA SER A 198 -11.83 -7.81 7.13
C SER A 198 -11.34 -8.17 5.73
N SER A 199 -10.28 -7.51 5.25
CA SER A 199 -9.70 -7.81 3.93
C SER A 199 -9.16 -9.23 3.88
N PHE A 200 -9.25 -9.88 2.72
CA PHE A 200 -8.61 -11.17 2.44
C PHE A 200 -7.07 -11.06 2.45
N ASN A 201 -6.51 -9.89 2.10
CA ASN A 201 -5.07 -9.67 2.04
C ASN A 201 -4.49 -9.39 3.45
N SER A 202 -3.61 -10.29 3.93
CA SER A 202 -2.94 -10.14 5.23
C SER A 202 -2.06 -8.90 5.32
N ASN A 203 -1.45 -8.45 4.22
CA ASN A 203 -0.62 -7.23 4.23
C ASN A 203 -1.48 -5.99 4.50
N ILE A 204 -2.68 -5.93 3.95
CA ILE A 204 -3.63 -4.82 4.22
C ILE A 204 -4.00 -4.81 5.70
N ARG A 205 -4.39 -5.97 6.26
CA ARG A 205 -4.72 -6.09 7.69
C ARG A 205 -3.53 -5.70 8.58
N LEU A 206 -2.34 -6.22 8.27
CA LEU A 206 -1.11 -5.96 9.01
C LEU A 206 -0.72 -4.47 8.99
N LEU A 207 -0.70 -3.85 7.81
CA LEU A 207 -0.38 -2.43 7.68
C LEU A 207 -1.42 -1.57 8.40
N THR A 208 -2.71 -1.89 8.28
CA THR A 208 -3.77 -1.22 9.02
C THR A 208 -3.53 -1.30 10.53
N LEU A 209 -3.25 -2.49 11.08
CA LEU A 209 -2.98 -2.66 12.51
C LEU A 209 -1.74 -1.89 12.95
N ARG A 210 -0.68 -1.85 12.15
CA ARG A 210 0.54 -1.06 12.44
C ARG A 210 0.28 0.45 12.45
N ILE A 211 -0.49 0.95 11.48
CA ILE A 211 -0.92 2.36 11.44
C ILE A 211 -1.74 2.69 12.69
N LEU A 212 -2.77 1.90 13.00
CA LEU A 212 -3.62 2.13 14.17
C LEU A 212 -2.83 2.04 15.48
N SER A 213 -1.87 1.10 15.58
CA SER A 213 -1.00 0.99 16.76
C SER A 213 -0.08 2.19 16.97
N SER A 214 0.15 3.01 15.93
CA SER A 214 0.99 4.21 16.04
C SER A 214 0.34 5.33 16.86
N PHE A 215 -0.98 5.25 17.10
CA PHE A 215 -1.73 6.17 17.98
C PHE A 215 -1.74 5.72 19.45
N ILE A 216 -1.17 4.55 19.76
CA ILE A 216 -1.15 4.00 21.13
C ILE A 216 0.17 4.39 21.78
N GLU A 217 0.10 5.17 22.85
CA GLU A 217 1.28 5.67 23.56
C GLU A 217 2.03 4.57 24.33
N ASP A 218 1.29 3.69 25.03
CA ASP A 218 1.87 2.56 25.74
C ASP A 218 1.66 1.25 24.98
N LYS A 219 2.66 0.85 24.20
CA LYS A 219 2.66 -0.45 23.50
C LYS A 219 2.70 -1.65 24.45
N ASN A 220 2.92 -1.45 25.75
CA ASN A 220 2.82 -2.51 26.76
C ASN A 220 1.43 -2.61 27.38
N GLU A 221 0.45 -1.81 26.92
CA GLU A 221 -0.93 -1.89 27.34
C GLU A 221 -1.50 -3.27 26.98
N LYS A 222 -1.48 -4.18 27.96
CA LYS A 222 -1.91 -5.58 27.80
C LYS A 222 -3.39 -5.72 27.44
N ASN A 223 -4.16 -4.64 27.58
CA ASN A 223 -5.60 -4.62 27.36
C ASN A 223 -6.05 -3.92 26.08
N ASN A 224 -5.16 -3.73 25.10
CA ASN A 224 -5.55 -3.09 23.85
C ASN A 224 -5.92 -4.12 22.75
N VAL A 225 -7.12 -3.99 22.17
CA VAL A 225 -7.59 -4.85 21.06
C VAL A 225 -6.70 -4.72 19.84
N ILE A 226 -6.27 -3.51 19.48
CA ILE A 226 -5.45 -3.25 18.29
C ILE A 226 -4.10 -3.96 18.42
N LEU A 227 -3.45 -3.85 19.58
CA LEU A 227 -2.18 -4.54 19.85
C LEU A 227 -2.35 -6.06 19.87
N THR A 228 -3.46 -6.55 20.42
CA THR A 228 -3.76 -8.00 20.43
C THR A 228 -3.94 -8.53 19.01
N CYS A 229 -4.71 -7.83 18.16
CA CYS A 229 -4.87 -8.17 16.75
C CYS A 229 -3.54 -8.04 15.98
N LEU A 230 -2.71 -7.05 16.28
CA LEU A 230 -1.38 -6.88 15.66
C LEU A 230 -0.48 -8.09 15.96
N LEU A 231 -0.39 -8.50 17.23
CA LEU A 231 0.37 -9.70 17.63
C LEU A 231 -0.16 -10.97 16.95
N CYS A 232 -1.49 -11.08 16.77
CA CYS A 232 -2.07 -12.14 15.97
C CYS A 232 -1.53 -12.06 14.53
N GLU A 233 -1.67 -10.91 13.85
CA GLU A 233 -1.38 -10.78 12.43
C GLU A 233 0.10 -10.93 12.08
N GLU A 234 0.99 -10.54 12.99
CA GLU A 234 2.44 -10.74 12.85
C GLU A 234 2.86 -12.21 12.94
N CYS A 235 2.04 -13.07 13.53
CA CYS A 235 2.28 -14.52 13.49
C CYS A 235 2.04 -15.05 12.06
N PRO A 236 3.07 -15.63 11.43
CA PRO A 236 2.95 -16.14 10.06
C PRO A 236 1.96 -17.31 10.00
N LEU A 237 1.26 -17.41 8.88
CA LEU A 237 0.32 -18.49 8.60
C LEU A 237 1.07 -19.74 8.12
N ASN A 238 1.71 -20.45 9.05
CA ASN A 238 2.34 -21.75 8.77
C ASN A 238 2.05 -22.77 9.89
N VAL A 239 2.23 -24.05 9.59
CA VAL A 239 1.87 -25.17 10.48
C VAL A 239 2.71 -25.21 11.77
N TYR A 240 3.89 -24.58 11.78
CA TYR A 240 4.77 -24.57 12.95
C TYR A 240 4.37 -23.47 13.94
N GLU A 241 3.92 -22.32 13.44
CA GLU A 241 3.75 -21.09 14.22
C GLU A 241 2.28 -20.69 14.42
N PHE A 242 1.31 -21.33 13.74
CA PHE A 242 -0.12 -20.98 13.90
C PHE A 242 -0.65 -21.17 15.32
N ARG A 243 -0.04 -22.04 16.13
CA ARG A 243 -0.40 -22.20 17.55
C ARG A 243 -0.20 -20.91 18.35
N ALA A 244 0.84 -20.14 18.04
CA ALA A 244 1.04 -18.82 18.64
C ALA A 244 -0.12 -17.87 18.25
N LYS A 245 -0.54 -17.89 16.97
CA LYS A 245 -1.69 -17.13 16.49
C LYS A 245 -2.99 -17.50 17.24
N ILE A 246 -3.22 -18.79 17.50
CA ILE A 246 -4.38 -19.24 18.31
C ILE A 246 -4.35 -18.65 19.72
N ILE A 247 -3.20 -18.68 20.39
CA ILE A 247 -3.05 -18.11 21.74
C ILE A 247 -3.39 -16.61 21.75
N HIS A 248 -2.97 -15.87 20.71
CA HIS A 248 -3.31 -14.46 20.59
C HIS A 248 -4.80 -14.24 20.28
N LEU A 249 -5.40 -15.06 19.40
CA LEU A 249 -6.84 -14.99 19.09
C LEU A 249 -7.70 -15.26 20.33
N GLN A 250 -7.32 -16.23 21.17
CA GLN A 250 -8.01 -16.51 22.43
C GLN A 250 -8.05 -15.31 23.39
N LYS A 251 -7.10 -14.37 23.29
CA LYS A 251 -7.12 -13.13 24.09
C LYS A 251 -8.21 -12.17 23.65
N LEU A 252 -8.72 -12.28 22.41
CA LEU A 252 -9.91 -11.58 21.93
C LEU A 252 -11.20 -12.23 22.46
N SER A 253 -11.21 -12.65 23.73
CA SER A 253 -12.40 -13.16 24.39
C SER A 253 -13.46 -12.06 24.55
N VAL A 254 -14.74 -12.42 24.66
CA VAL A 254 -15.78 -11.41 24.91
C VAL A 254 -15.52 -10.66 26.20
N GLU A 255 -15.07 -11.35 27.24
CA GLU A 255 -14.72 -10.76 28.53
C GLU A 255 -13.69 -9.65 28.35
N PHE A 256 -12.67 -9.89 27.53
CA PHE A 256 -11.66 -8.90 27.18
C PHE A 256 -12.26 -7.68 26.45
N ILE A 257 -13.16 -7.91 25.49
CA ILE A 257 -13.81 -6.81 24.76
C ILE A 257 -14.74 -6.00 25.68
N LEU A 258 -15.50 -6.68 26.55
CA LEU A 258 -16.40 -6.04 27.51
C LEU A 258 -15.63 -5.23 28.55
N LEU A 259 -14.48 -5.73 29.05
CA LEU A 259 -13.64 -4.99 29.99
C LEU A 259 -13.12 -3.67 29.40
N ASN A 260 -12.97 -3.60 28.08
CA ASN A 260 -12.56 -2.38 27.38
C ASN A 260 -13.70 -1.37 27.17
N ASN A 261 -14.96 -1.73 27.44
CA ASN A 261 -16.15 -0.86 27.44
C ASN A 261 -16.28 0.11 26.26
N ASN A 262 -15.70 -0.22 25.10
CA ASN A 262 -15.63 0.66 23.95
C ASN A 262 -16.25 -0.05 22.73
N THR A 263 -17.32 0.53 22.18
CA THR A 263 -17.98 0.04 20.96
C THR A 263 -17.00 -0.11 19.81
N SER A 264 -16.00 0.77 19.68
CA SER A 264 -14.95 0.70 18.66
C SER A 264 -14.08 -0.55 18.81
N SER A 265 -13.80 -0.99 20.05
CA SER A 265 -13.04 -2.22 20.33
C SER A 265 -13.78 -3.47 19.84
N PHE A 266 -15.10 -3.50 20.05
CA PHE A 266 -15.94 -4.58 19.53
C PHE A 266 -15.93 -4.61 17.98
N HIS A 267 -16.12 -3.47 17.32
CA HIS A 267 -16.07 -3.39 15.85
C HIS A 267 -14.74 -3.87 15.30
N LEU A 268 -13.62 -3.38 15.85
CA LEU A 268 -12.28 -3.74 15.41
C LEU A 268 -12.04 -5.25 15.51
N ALA A 269 -12.39 -5.86 16.65
CA ALA A 269 -12.27 -7.30 16.84
C ALA A 269 -13.17 -8.09 15.88
N MET A 270 -14.42 -7.66 15.68
CA MET A 270 -15.35 -8.28 14.72
C MET A 270 -14.80 -8.25 13.29
N TYR A 271 -14.40 -7.08 12.78
CA TYR A 271 -13.84 -6.97 11.43
C TYR A 271 -12.58 -7.83 11.28
N TYR A 272 -11.71 -7.86 12.29
CA TYR A 272 -10.51 -8.68 12.26
C TYR A 272 -10.81 -10.18 12.23
N LEU A 273 -11.71 -10.68 13.09
CA LEU A 273 -12.10 -12.08 13.11
C LEU A 273 -12.73 -12.53 11.78
N LEU A 274 -13.55 -11.68 11.17
CA LEU A 274 -14.09 -11.92 9.83
C LEU A 274 -12.97 -11.99 8.78
N GLY A 275 -11.96 -11.11 8.87
CA GLY A 275 -10.77 -11.17 8.00
C GLY A 275 -9.95 -12.45 8.16
N ILE A 276 -9.88 -13.01 9.37
CA ILE A 276 -9.23 -14.30 9.61
C ILE A 276 -10.05 -15.46 9.04
N LEU A 277 -11.38 -15.44 9.13
CA LEU A 277 -12.22 -16.42 8.44
C LEU A 277 -12.06 -16.38 6.91
N CYS A 278 -11.87 -15.18 6.37
CA CYS A 278 -11.55 -14.95 4.97
C CYS A 278 -10.15 -15.44 4.57
N SER A 279 -9.27 -15.78 5.52
CA SER A 279 -7.96 -16.35 5.20
C SER A 279 -8.08 -17.84 4.85
N ASN A 280 -7.31 -18.28 3.83
CA ASN A 280 -7.25 -19.67 3.37
C ASN A 280 -6.49 -20.59 4.36
N PHE A 281 -6.85 -20.56 5.64
CA PHE A 281 -6.20 -21.34 6.69
C PHE A 281 -7.21 -21.86 7.72
N THR A 282 -7.89 -22.94 7.32
CA THR A 282 -8.97 -23.61 8.06
C THR A 282 -8.66 -23.93 9.54
N PRO A 283 -7.42 -24.26 9.97
CA PRO A 283 -7.15 -24.51 11.39
C PRO A 283 -7.49 -23.36 12.34
N LEU A 284 -7.64 -22.12 11.85
CA LEU A 284 -8.06 -20.97 12.66
C LEU A 284 -9.57 -20.77 12.70
N TRP A 285 -10.33 -21.43 11.83
CA TRP A 285 -11.76 -21.18 11.70
C TRP A 285 -12.53 -21.58 12.96
N SER A 286 -12.16 -22.72 13.58
CA SER A 286 -12.86 -23.19 14.79
C SER A 286 -12.83 -22.16 15.91
N ILE A 287 -11.63 -21.64 16.24
CA ILE A 287 -11.48 -20.62 17.28
C ILE A 287 -12.17 -19.31 16.89
N CYS A 288 -12.10 -18.89 15.63
CA CYS A 288 -12.78 -17.67 15.18
C CYS A 288 -14.31 -17.80 15.28
N THR A 289 -14.89 -18.94 14.88
CA THR A 289 -16.34 -19.18 14.99
C THR A 289 -16.80 -19.23 16.45
N GLU A 290 -16.00 -19.80 17.35
CA GLU A 290 -16.30 -19.83 18.79
C GLU A 290 -16.31 -18.41 19.38
N LEU A 291 -15.30 -17.60 19.06
CA LEU A 291 -15.23 -16.21 19.50
C LEU A 291 -16.41 -15.41 18.95
N LEU A 292 -16.69 -15.49 17.64
CA LEU A 292 -17.83 -14.80 17.02
C LEU A 292 -19.18 -15.25 17.61
N GLY A 293 -19.34 -16.54 17.89
CA GLY A 293 -20.54 -17.05 18.56
C GLY A 293 -20.71 -16.49 19.97
N SER A 294 -19.62 -16.40 20.73
CA SER A 294 -19.61 -15.75 22.04
C SER A 294 -19.96 -14.26 21.93
N TYR A 295 -19.43 -13.57 20.91
CA TYR A 295 -19.71 -12.16 20.63
C TYR A 295 -21.20 -11.97 20.35
N GLY A 296 -21.80 -12.78 19.47
CA GLY A 296 -23.23 -12.74 19.18
C GLY A 296 -24.09 -13.00 20.41
N ASN A 297 -23.74 -14.00 21.23
CA ASN A 297 -24.51 -14.38 22.42
C ASN A 297 -24.44 -13.34 23.54
N LYS A 298 -23.26 -12.78 23.84
CA LYS A 298 -23.05 -11.83 24.95
C LYS A 298 -23.24 -10.37 24.53
N ALA A 299 -23.13 -10.02 23.25
CA ALA A 299 -23.50 -8.68 22.76
C ALA A 299 -24.99 -8.39 22.93
N ILE A 300 -25.83 -9.44 23.04
CA ILE A 300 -27.26 -9.33 23.36
C ILE A 300 -27.50 -8.66 24.73
N GLU A 301 -26.56 -8.76 25.67
CA GLU A 301 -26.77 -8.30 27.05
C GLU A 301 -26.20 -6.89 27.34
N TYR A 302 -25.19 -6.41 26.61
CA TYR A 302 -24.43 -5.21 27.01
C TYR A 302 -24.18 -4.13 25.93
N ILE A 303 -23.87 -4.53 24.69
CA ILE A 303 -23.39 -3.59 23.65
C ILE A 303 -24.47 -3.36 22.57
N GLY A 304 -25.38 -4.31 22.41
CA GLY A 304 -26.50 -4.25 21.47
C GLY A 304 -26.31 -5.22 20.32
N HIS A 305 -27.22 -6.19 20.23
CA HIS A 305 -27.43 -7.10 19.09
C HIS A 305 -27.32 -6.40 17.72
N THR A 306 -27.73 -5.13 17.65
CA THR A 306 -27.69 -4.29 16.46
C THR A 306 -26.29 -4.13 15.86
N TYR A 307 -25.23 -4.01 16.66
CA TYR A 307 -23.87 -3.82 16.14
C TYR A 307 -23.26 -5.10 15.56
N PHE A 308 -23.53 -6.25 16.19
CA PHE A 308 -23.07 -7.54 15.68
C PHE A 308 -23.68 -7.81 14.29
N TRP A 309 -25.01 -7.67 14.19
CA TRP A 309 -25.71 -7.90 12.93
C TRP A 309 -25.48 -6.81 11.89
N SER A 310 -25.24 -5.56 12.28
CA SER A 310 -24.93 -4.52 11.30
C SER A 310 -23.63 -4.82 10.55
N ILE A 311 -22.57 -5.22 11.27
CA ILE A 311 -21.28 -5.58 10.68
C ILE A 311 -21.41 -6.82 9.79
N LEU A 312 -22.10 -7.86 10.27
CA LEU A 312 -22.33 -9.07 9.47
C LEU A 312 -23.14 -8.78 8.21
N ASN A 313 -24.22 -8.01 8.33
CA ASN A 313 -25.04 -7.62 7.19
C ASN A 313 -24.26 -6.76 6.19
N GLU A 314 -23.43 -5.82 6.66
CA GLU A 314 -22.53 -5.05 5.79
C GLU A 314 -21.63 -5.99 4.98
N LYS A 315 -21.06 -7.02 5.61
CA LYS A 315 -20.19 -7.98 4.91
C LYS A 315 -20.94 -8.90 3.97
N PHE A 316 -22.12 -9.40 4.35
CA PHE A 316 -22.94 -10.18 3.44
C PHE A 316 -23.41 -9.36 2.23
N GLN A 317 -23.75 -8.09 2.41
CA GLN A 317 -24.10 -7.19 1.30
C GLN A 317 -22.92 -6.98 0.36
N LEU A 318 -21.71 -6.79 0.87
CA LEU A 318 -20.51 -6.65 0.03
C LEU A 318 -20.22 -7.92 -0.78
N VAL A 319 -20.39 -9.11 -0.19
CA VAL A 319 -20.26 -10.38 -0.91
C VAL A 319 -21.34 -10.53 -1.99
N ASN A 320 -22.59 -10.19 -1.67
CA ASN A 320 -23.67 -10.25 -2.66
C ASN A 320 -23.42 -9.28 -3.83
N GLN A 321 -22.95 -8.06 -3.56
CA GLN A 321 -22.58 -7.12 -4.62
C GLN A 321 -21.44 -7.63 -5.50
N HIS A 322 -20.45 -8.32 -4.94
CA HIS A 322 -19.37 -8.92 -5.72
C HIS A 322 -19.86 -10.11 -6.55
N ASN A 323 -20.73 -10.96 -5.99
CA ASN A 323 -21.37 -12.03 -6.74
C ASN A 323 -22.26 -11.48 -7.86
N ASP A 324 -22.99 -10.39 -7.63
CA ASP A 324 -23.80 -9.75 -8.67
C ASP A 324 -22.91 -9.17 -9.78
N ILE A 325 -21.72 -8.64 -9.46
CA ILE A 325 -20.73 -8.18 -10.46
C ILE A 325 -20.12 -9.37 -11.22
N GLU A 326 -19.69 -10.44 -10.55
CA GLU A 326 -19.17 -11.64 -11.20
C GLU A 326 -20.25 -12.35 -12.04
N ILE A 327 -21.51 -12.34 -11.59
CA ILE A 327 -22.65 -12.85 -12.35
C ILE A 327 -22.89 -11.99 -13.59
N VAL A 328 -22.86 -10.65 -13.48
CA VAL A 328 -23.01 -9.75 -14.64
C VAL A 328 -21.83 -9.91 -15.61
N GLU A 329 -20.59 -10.00 -15.14
CA GLU A 329 -19.43 -10.28 -15.99
C GLU A 329 -19.53 -11.68 -16.63
N SER A 330 -20.02 -12.68 -15.91
CA SER A 330 -20.25 -14.02 -16.46
C SER A 330 -21.41 -14.08 -17.46
N ILE A 331 -22.45 -13.25 -17.29
CA ILE A 331 -23.58 -13.13 -18.22
C ILE A 331 -23.15 -12.35 -19.47
N ASP A 332 -22.33 -11.30 -19.32
CA ASP A 332 -21.73 -10.59 -20.43
C ASP A 332 -20.74 -11.49 -21.18
N ASP A 333 -19.93 -12.30 -20.48
CA ASP A 333 -19.08 -13.32 -21.09
C ASP A 333 -19.91 -14.46 -21.72
N GLU A 334 -21.04 -14.87 -21.14
CA GLU A 334 -21.97 -15.83 -21.77
C GLU A 334 -22.65 -15.24 -23.00
N LEU A 335 -23.07 -13.97 -22.98
CA LEU A 335 -23.64 -13.27 -24.14
C LEU A 335 -22.59 -13.03 -25.23
N ILE A 336 -21.35 -12.70 -24.85
CA ILE A 336 -20.21 -12.58 -25.76
C ILE A 336 -19.86 -13.96 -26.32
N ASN A 337 -19.84 -15.01 -25.51
CA ASN A 337 -19.61 -16.38 -25.97
C ASN A 337 -20.76 -16.90 -26.82
N GLU A 338 -22.02 -16.55 -26.55
CA GLU A 338 -23.17 -16.88 -27.39
C GLU A 338 -23.10 -16.11 -28.72
N TYR A 339 -22.70 -14.83 -28.68
CA TYR A 339 -22.50 -14.01 -29.88
C TYR A 339 -21.33 -14.54 -30.73
N LEU A 340 -20.21 -14.89 -30.09
CA LEU A 340 -19.04 -15.51 -30.71
C LEU A 340 -19.38 -16.91 -31.22
N GLU A 341 -20.08 -17.75 -30.48
CA GLU A 341 -20.53 -19.07 -30.97
C GLU A 341 -21.50 -18.95 -32.14
N ASN A 342 -22.33 -17.90 -32.19
CA ASN A 342 -23.23 -17.63 -33.31
C ASN A 342 -22.53 -16.97 -34.51
N GLU A 343 -21.43 -16.24 -34.32
CA GLU A 343 -20.53 -15.80 -35.41
C GLU A 343 -19.64 -16.93 -35.90
N VAL A 344 -19.12 -17.76 -35.00
CA VAL A 344 -18.27 -18.91 -35.29
C VAL A 344 -19.10 -20.04 -35.93
N LYS A 345 -20.37 -20.24 -35.58
CA LYS A 345 -21.29 -21.09 -36.37
C LYS A 345 -21.59 -20.51 -37.75
N ARG A 346 -21.49 -19.18 -37.95
CA ARG A 346 -21.59 -18.54 -39.27
C ARG A 346 -20.28 -18.63 -40.06
N GLU A 347 -19.14 -18.73 -39.39
CA GLU A 347 -17.82 -18.89 -40.02
C GLU A 347 -17.40 -20.35 -40.22
N TYR A 348 -17.94 -21.33 -39.47
CA TYR A 348 -17.63 -22.76 -39.67
C TYR A 348 -18.32 -23.42 -40.88
N GLU A 349 -18.99 -22.66 -41.74
CA GLU A 349 -19.17 -23.07 -43.15
C GLU A 349 -17.92 -22.80 -44.00
N VAL A 350 -16.89 -22.11 -43.48
CA VAL A 350 -15.66 -21.78 -44.20
C VAL A 350 -14.44 -21.87 -43.27
N ASN A 351 -13.66 -22.92 -43.45
CA ASN A 351 -12.27 -23.12 -43.01
C ASN A 351 -12.02 -23.73 -41.62
N ASP A 352 -11.76 -25.02 -41.73
CA ASP A 352 -10.97 -25.90 -40.89
C ASP A 352 -9.58 -25.34 -40.51
N GLN A 353 -9.08 -25.82 -39.36
CA GLN A 353 -7.75 -25.66 -38.73
C GLN A 353 -7.52 -24.48 -37.78
N SER A 354 -7.59 -24.74 -36.47
CA SER A 354 -6.90 -23.92 -35.46
C SER A 354 -6.20 -24.77 -34.39
N ILE A 355 -5.06 -24.24 -33.97
CA ILE A 355 -4.03 -24.80 -33.11
C ILE A 355 -4.33 -24.44 -31.64
N ASP A 356 -4.12 -25.40 -30.75
CA ASP A 356 -4.40 -25.33 -29.30
C ASP A 356 -3.35 -24.48 -28.54
N TYR A 357 -3.82 -23.51 -27.74
CA TYR A 357 -2.99 -22.55 -26.97
C TYR A 357 -3.10 -22.73 -25.44
N ILE A 358 -3.59 -23.86 -24.93
CA ILE A 358 -3.76 -24.09 -23.47
C ILE A 358 -2.43 -24.55 -22.81
N GLN A 359 -1.36 -23.75 -22.90
CA GLN A 359 -0.08 -24.13 -22.25
C GLN A 359 0.54 -23.13 -21.27
N TYR A 360 -0.13 -22.05 -20.88
CA TYR A 360 0.42 -21.19 -19.82
C TYR A 360 -0.64 -20.62 -18.88
N ARG A 361 -1.05 -21.44 -17.91
CA ARG A 361 -1.59 -20.96 -16.64
C ARG A 361 -0.94 -21.68 -15.46
#